data_AF-A0A3C1PDW1-F1
#
_entry.id   AF-A0A3C1PDW1-F1
#
_cell.length_a   1.000
_cell.length_b   1.000
_cell.length_c   1.000
_cell.angle_alpha   90.00
_cell.angle_beta   90.00
_cell.angle_gamma   90.00
#
_symmetry.space_group_name_H-M   'P 1'
#
loop_
_entity.id
_entity.type
_entity.pdbx_description
1 polymer ?
#
loop_
_entity_poly.entity_id
_entity_poly.type
_entity_poly.pdbx_seq_one_letter_code
_entity_poly.pdbx_strand_id
1 'polypeptide(L)'
;MEEIWQLSLKRQLTDTYVQSPQEWTDIIISTSGLLNLTIVSDRFKELSLPQRRDQLQNILSKFKISPGFISLYTLEEARSLNLSAPQLVNGSSINTWQDLALWAANPQNQSQFSQPQPRIPRTVT
;
A
#
# COMPACT_ATOMS: atom_id res chain seq x y z
N MET A 1 -17.75 8.66 7.91
CA MET A 1 -16.75 8.71 6.82
C MET A 1 -16.70 7.32 6.23
N GLU A 2 -17.05 7.16 4.96
CA GLU A 2 -16.81 5.90 4.24
C GLU A 2 -15.30 5.61 4.30
N GLU A 3 -14.92 4.49 4.92
CA GLU A 3 -13.55 4.01 4.80
C GLU A 3 -13.35 3.64 3.33
N ILE A 4 -12.45 4.38 2.65
CA ILE A 4 -12.20 4.16 1.22
C ILE A 4 -11.68 2.73 1.09
N TRP A 5 -12.33 1.90 0.29
CA TRP A 5 -12.10 0.44 0.26
C TRP A 5 -10.62 0.03 0.08
N GLN A 6 -9.79 0.91 -0.51
CA GLN A 6 -8.34 0.73 -0.66
C GLN A 6 -7.64 0.64 0.70
N LEU A 7 -8.04 1.44 1.68
CA LEU A 7 -7.49 1.43 3.03
C LEU A 7 -7.84 0.14 3.74
N SER A 8 -9.09 -0.31 3.63
CA SER A 8 -9.54 -1.58 4.20
C SER A 8 -8.81 -2.77 3.56
N LEU A 9 -8.62 -2.76 2.23
CA LEU A 9 -7.84 -3.77 1.51
C LEU A 9 -6.37 -3.77 1.95
N LYS A 10 -5.74 -2.59 2.03
CA LYS A 10 -4.35 -2.46 2.49
C LYS A 10 -4.16 -3.00 3.89
N ARG A 11 -5.06 -2.66 4.81
CA ARG A 11 -5.05 -3.16 6.18
C ARG A 11 -5.17 -4.68 6.20
N GLN A 12 -6.15 -5.23 5.49
CA GLN A 12 -6.36 -6.69 5.45
C GLN A 12 -5.15 -7.45 4.90
N LEU A 13 -4.52 -6.93 3.84
CA LEU A 13 -3.33 -7.55 3.26
C LEU A 13 -2.12 -7.42 4.20
N THR A 14 -1.95 -6.27 4.84
CA THR A 14 -0.89 -6.05 5.84
C THR A 14 -1.07 -7.01 7.02
N ASP A 15 -2.27 -7.10 7.60
CA ASP A 15 -2.54 -7.99 8.74
C ASP A 15 -2.37 -9.47 8.39
N THR A 16 -2.61 -9.85 7.13
CA THR A 16 -2.50 -11.24 6.68
C THR A 16 -1.07 -11.64 6.35
N TYR A 17 -0.30 -10.75 5.70
CA TYR A 17 0.99 -11.10 5.08
C TYR A 17 2.21 -10.42 5.72
N VAL A 18 2.05 -9.36 6.51
CA VAL A 18 3.16 -8.63 7.12
C VAL A 18 3.22 -8.97 8.61
N GLN A 19 4.19 -9.79 9.00
CA GLN A 19 4.52 -10.14 10.38
C GLN A 19 5.83 -9.54 10.84
N SER A 20 6.79 -9.41 9.92
CA SER A 20 8.13 -8.90 10.18
C SER A 20 8.34 -7.54 9.49
N PRO A 21 9.22 -6.67 10.02
CA PRO A 21 9.49 -5.35 9.43
C PRO A 21 10.14 -5.38 8.05
N GLN A 22 10.63 -6.55 7.60
CA GLN A 22 11.17 -6.74 6.26
C GLN A 22 10.11 -7.12 5.24
N GLU A 23 8.93 -7.54 5.71
CA GLU A 23 7.78 -7.87 4.87
C GLU A 23 6.97 -6.61 4.63
N TRP A 24 6.38 -6.51 3.45
CA TRP A 24 5.63 -5.32 3.08
C TRP A 24 4.63 -5.64 1.98
N THR A 25 3.62 -4.79 1.89
CA THR A 25 2.64 -4.80 0.80
C THR A 25 2.59 -3.42 0.16
N ASP A 26 2.52 -3.40 -1.16
CA ASP A 26 2.32 -2.18 -1.92
C ASP A 26 1.10 -2.32 -2.83
N ILE A 27 0.24 -1.31 -2.78
CA ILE A 27 -1.00 -1.27 -3.51
C ILE A 27 -0.98 -0.01 -4.36
N ILE A 28 -1.08 -0.19 -5.67
CA ILE A 28 -1.11 0.90 -6.64
C ILE A 28 -2.34 0.70 -7.53
N ILE A 29 -3.15 1.75 -7.67
CA ILE A 29 -4.21 1.78 -8.67
C ILE A 29 -3.64 2.42 -9.92
N SER A 30 -3.58 1.66 -11.00
CA SER A 30 -3.15 2.16 -12.30
C SER A 30 -4.11 3.22 -12.84
N THR A 31 -3.65 4.02 -13.81
CA THR A 31 -4.47 5.04 -14.47
C THR A 31 -5.70 4.47 -15.20
N SER A 32 -5.67 3.18 -15.54
CA SER A 32 -6.82 2.43 -16.10
C SER A 32 -7.78 1.87 -15.05
N GLY A 33 -7.54 2.13 -13.76
CA GLY A 33 -8.38 1.66 -12.65
C GLY A 33 -8.10 0.20 -12.23
N LEU A 34 -7.07 -0.44 -12.77
CA LEU A 34 -6.66 -1.79 -12.37
C LEU A 34 -5.79 -1.76 -11.11
N LEU A 35 -5.96 -2.77 -10.26
CA LEU A 35 -5.19 -2.95 -9.02
C LEU A 35 -3.86 -3.64 -9.31
N ASN A 36 -2.76 -2.91 -9.15
CA ASN A 36 -1.42 -3.47 -9.12
C ASN A 36 -1.02 -3.71 -7.67
N LEU A 37 -0.59 -4.94 -7.38
CA LEU A 37 -0.31 -5.40 -6.03
C LEU A 37 1.06 -6.07 -5.99
N THR A 38 1.91 -5.64 -5.06
CA THR A 38 3.15 -6.33 -4.74
C THR A 38 3.12 -6.74 -3.27
N ILE A 39 3.31 -8.03 -2.99
CA ILE A 39 3.41 -8.55 -1.63
C ILE A 39 4.74 -9.27 -1.50
N VAL A 40 5.50 -8.87 -0.48
CA VAL A 40 6.71 -9.56 -0.05
C VAL A 40 6.46 -10.14 1.34
N SER A 41 6.43 -11.48 1.44
CA SER A 41 6.12 -12.20 2.68
C SER A 41 6.73 -13.59 2.70
N ASP A 42 7.27 -14.02 3.84
CA ASP A 42 7.77 -15.37 4.05
C ASP A 42 6.66 -16.42 4.17
N ARG A 43 5.39 -15.99 4.32
CA ARG A 43 4.23 -16.90 4.22
C ARG A 43 4.15 -17.61 2.87
N PHE A 44 4.84 -17.10 1.86
CA PHE A 44 4.90 -17.71 0.53
C PHE A 44 5.99 -18.78 0.37
N LYS A 45 6.86 -18.99 1.38
CA LYS A 45 8.03 -19.87 1.27
C LYS A 45 7.68 -21.33 0.96
N GLU A 46 6.58 -21.82 1.50
CA GLU A 46 6.11 -23.20 1.30
C GLU A 46 4.99 -23.31 0.26
N LEU A 47 4.63 -22.20 -0.38
CA LEU A 47 3.51 -22.14 -1.32
C LEU A 47 4.00 -22.03 -2.76
N SER A 48 3.42 -22.83 -3.64
CA SER A 48 3.56 -22.69 -5.08
C SER A 48 2.84 -21.43 -5.58
N LEU A 49 3.30 -20.87 -6.72
CA LEU A 49 2.70 -19.66 -7.30
C LEU A 49 1.16 -19.74 -7.47
N PRO A 50 0.56 -20.86 -7.91
CA PRO A 50 -0.90 -21.00 -7.97
C PRO A 50 -1.55 -20.90 -6.59
N GLN A 51 -1.01 -21.57 -5.57
CA GLN A 51 -1.53 -21.52 -4.20
C GLN A 51 -1.46 -20.10 -3.62
N ARG A 52 -0.35 -19.38 -3.89
CA ARG A 52 -0.20 -17.96 -3.49
C ARG A 52 -1.32 -17.12 -4.11
N ARG A 53 -1.65 -17.35 -5.39
CA ARG A 53 -2.73 -16.64 -6.10
C ARG A 53 -4.11 -16.99 -5.56
N ASP A 54 -4.39 -18.26 -5.31
CA ASP A 54 -5.69 -18.70 -4.78
C ASP A 54 -5.97 -18.09 -3.40
N GLN A 55 -4.97 -18.06 -2.51
CA GLN A 55 -5.10 -17.40 -1.21
C GLN A 55 -5.41 -15.91 -1.35
N LEU A 56 -4.72 -15.22 -2.26
CA LEU A 56 -4.96 -13.81 -2.51
C LEU A 56 -6.34 -13.57 -3.14
N GLN A 57 -6.78 -14.43 -4.06
CA GLN A 57 -8.05 -14.29 -4.76
C GLN A 57 -9.23 -14.37 -3.79
N ASN A 58 -9.13 -15.16 -2.71
CA ASN A 58 -10.12 -15.21 -1.63
C ASN A 58 -10.27 -13.88 -0.86
N ILE A 59 -9.21 -13.07 -0.80
CA ILE A 59 -9.27 -11.72 -0.22
C ILE A 59 -9.83 -10.75 -1.24
N LEU A 60 -9.29 -10.77 -2.47
CA LEU A 60 -9.68 -9.84 -3.53
C LEU A 60 -11.14 -10.00 -3.95
N SER A 61 -11.70 -11.21 -3.93
CA SER A 61 -13.10 -11.46 -4.31
C SER A 61 -14.13 -10.73 -3.43
N LYS A 62 -13.75 -10.33 -2.22
CA LYS A 62 -14.59 -9.52 -1.32
C LYS A 62 -14.74 -8.09 -1.81
N PHE A 63 -13.84 -7.65 -2.69
CA PHE A 63 -13.83 -6.33 -3.25
C PHE A 63 -14.14 -6.41 -4.75
N LYS A 64 -15.04 -5.56 -5.25
CA LYS A 64 -15.39 -5.53 -6.69
C LYS A 64 -14.30 -4.81 -7.51
N ILE A 65 -13.10 -5.37 -7.55
CA ILE A 65 -11.93 -4.75 -8.18
C ILE A 65 -11.41 -5.64 -9.31
N SER A 66 -10.97 -5.02 -10.40
CA SER A 66 -10.28 -5.74 -11.48
C SER A 66 -8.78 -5.84 -11.17
N PRO A 67 -8.22 -7.05 -11.04
CA PRO A 67 -6.79 -7.22 -10.81
C PRO A 67 -6.01 -6.82 -12.06
N GLY A 68 -4.96 -6.03 -11.86
CA GLY A 68 -3.92 -5.75 -12.84
C GLY A 68 -2.73 -6.67 -12.64
N PHE A 69 -1.55 -6.11 -12.38
CA PHE A 69 -0.34 -6.87 -12.10
C PHE A 69 -0.27 -7.31 -10.64
N ILE A 70 -0.10 -8.62 -10.43
CA ILE A 70 0.05 -9.19 -9.09
C ILE A 70 1.43 -9.86 -9.00
N SER A 71 2.24 -9.35 -8.08
CA SER A 71 3.60 -9.79 -7.83
C SER A 71 3.71 -10.32 -6.40
N LEU A 72 4.00 -11.61 -6.24
CA LEU A 72 4.01 -12.32 -4.95
C LEU A 72 5.38 -12.96 -4.72
N TYR A 73 6.14 -12.41 -3.79
CA TYR A 73 7.53 -12.80 -3.54
C TYR A 73 7.77 -13.21 -2.10
N THR A 74 8.64 -14.19 -1.89
CA THR A 74 9.28 -14.43 -0.59
C THR A 74 10.32 -13.35 -0.27
N LEU A 75 10.78 -13.25 0.98
CA LEU A 75 11.89 -12.33 1.28
C LEU A 75 13.17 -12.69 0.51
N GLU A 76 13.44 -13.98 0.32
CA GLU A 76 14.59 -14.46 -0.45
C GLU A 76 14.49 -14.08 -1.93
N GLU A 77 13.31 -14.25 -2.54
CA GLU A 77 13.03 -13.86 -3.92
C GLU A 77 13.16 -12.33 -4.08
N ALA A 78 12.58 -11.56 -3.16
CA ALA A 78 12.64 -10.10 -3.17
C ALA A 78 14.08 -9.59 -3.04
N ARG A 79 14.89 -10.16 -2.15
CA ARG A 79 16.32 -9.83 -2.02
C ARG A 79 17.10 -10.17 -3.29
N SER A 80 16.84 -11.32 -3.90
CA SER A 80 17.49 -11.73 -5.15
C SER A 80 17.18 -10.77 -6.31
N LEU A 81 15.99 -10.17 -6.29
CA LEU A 81 15.54 -9.18 -7.27
C LEU A 81 15.84 -7.73 -6.86
N ASN A 82 16.54 -7.50 -5.75
CA ASN A 82 16.79 -6.17 -5.17
C ASN A 82 15.52 -5.32 -4.98
N LEU A 83 14.40 -5.96 -4.67
CA LEU A 83 13.14 -5.27 -4.38
C LEU A 83 13.21 -4.64 -2.99
N SER A 84 12.81 -3.38 -2.92
CA SER A 84 12.72 -2.61 -1.68
C SER A 84 11.29 -2.16 -1.44
N ALA A 85 10.92 -2.03 -0.16
CA ALA A 85 9.62 -1.51 0.21
C ALA A 85 9.41 -0.09 -0.36
N PRO A 86 8.18 0.25 -0.77
CA PRO A 86 7.86 1.61 -1.19
C PRO A 86 8.13 2.60 -0.05
N GLN A 87 8.71 3.75 -0.38
CA GLN A 87 8.93 4.79 0.61
C GLN A 87 7.59 5.40 1.03
N LEU A 88 7.26 5.31 2.32
CA LEU A 88 6.18 6.07 2.92
C LEU A 88 6.61 7.54 2.93
N VAL A 89 6.15 8.30 1.95
CA VAL A 89 6.43 9.74 1.90
C VAL A 89 5.59 10.41 2.97
N ASN A 90 6.23 10.84 4.05
CA ASN A 90 5.57 11.66 5.08
C ASN A 90 5.24 13.02 4.47
N GLY A 91 3.98 13.44 4.57
CA GLY A 91 3.54 14.74 4.04
C GLY A 91 4.26 15.94 4.68
N SER A 92 4.88 15.75 5.84
CA SER A 92 5.70 16.74 6.54
C SER A 92 7.12 16.91 6.00
N SER A 93 7.57 16.02 5.10
CA SER A 93 8.94 16.01 4.54
C SER A 93 8.95 16.16 3.01
N ILE A 94 7.96 16.83 2.43
CA ILE A 94 7.91 17.13 0.99
C ILE A 94 8.83 18.34 0.74
N ASN A 95 9.99 18.10 0.14
CA ASN A 95 10.99 19.15 -0.13
C ASN A 95 11.08 19.51 -1.62
N THR A 96 10.64 18.61 -2.51
CA THR A 96 10.68 18.82 -3.96
C THR A 96 9.33 18.59 -4.63
N TRP A 97 9.14 19.13 -5.83
CA TRP A 97 7.98 18.83 -6.67
C TRP A 97 7.88 17.33 -7.02
N GLN A 98 9.02 16.65 -7.14
CA GLN A 98 9.07 15.21 -7.34
C GLN A 98 8.50 14.47 -6.13
N ASP A 99 8.85 14.88 -4.91
CA ASP A 99 8.31 14.30 -3.68
C ASP A 99 6.78 14.51 -3.61
N LEU A 100 6.30 15.70 -3.99
CA LEU A 100 4.87 16.00 -4.03
C LEU A 100 4.13 15.14 -5.06
N ALA A 101 4.71 14.94 -6.25
CA ALA A 101 4.12 14.11 -7.30
C ALA A 101 4.04 12.64 -6.86
N LEU A 102 5.10 12.10 -6.25
CA LEU A 102 5.13 10.74 -5.70
C LEU A 102 4.11 10.58 -4.56
N TRP A 103 4.01 11.60 -3.70
CA TRP A 103 3.08 11.63 -2.59
C TRP A 103 1.61 11.69 -3.04
N ALA A 104 1.30 12.46 -4.09
CA ALA A 104 -0.04 12.59 -4.65
C ALA A 104 -0.46 11.36 -5.49
N ALA A 105 0.49 10.67 -6.12
CA ALA A 105 0.20 9.52 -6.99
C ALA A 105 -0.36 8.31 -6.22
N ASN A 106 -0.05 8.16 -4.94
CA ASN A 106 -0.48 7.02 -4.12
C ASN A 106 -1.08 7.46 -2.77
N PRO A 107 -2.31 7.99 -2.75
CA PRO A 107 -2.98 8.43 -1.52
C PRO A 107 -3.09 7.36 -0.43
N GLN A 108 -3.18 6.09 -0.82
CA GLN A 108 -3.19 4.92 0.07
C GLN A 108 -1.87 4.69 0.84
N ASN A 109 -0.77 5.31 0.39
CA ASN A 109 0.53 5.24 1.04
C ASN A 109 0.79 6.42 1.98
N GLN A 110 -0.19 7.30 2.17
CA GLN A 110 -0.09 8.45 3.05
C GLN A 110 -0.36 8.07 4.51
N SER A 111 0.50 8.52 5.41
CA SER A 111 0.23 8.55 6.85
C SER A 111 -0.94 9.49 7.14
N GLN A 112 -1.93 9.06 7.93
CA GLN A 112 -3.09 9.88 8.29
C GLN A 112 -2.66 11.26 8.82
N PHE A 113 -3.15 12.34 8.21
CA PHE A 113 -2.94 13.68 8.73
C PHE A 113 -3.68 13.87 10.05
N SER A 114 -2.99 14.43 11.04
CA SER A 114 -3.66 15.21 12.08
C SER A 114 -4.31 16.42 11.40
N GLN A 115 -5.64 16.43 11.26
CA GLN A 115 -6.35 17.58 10.66
C GLN A 115 -5.93 18.87 11.39
N PRO A 116 -5.47 19.91 10.67
CA PRO A 116 -5.24 21.21 11.29
C PRO A 116 -6.57 21.72 11.85
N GLN A 117 -6.66 21.88 13.16
CA GLN A 117 -7.84 22.49 13.76
C GLN A 117 -7.99 23.93 13.24
N PRO A 118 -9.20 24.35 12.84
CA PRO A 118 -9.44 25.72 12.40
C PRO A 118 -9.01 26.68 13.52
N ARG A 119 -8.06 27.56 13.20
CA ARG A 119 -7.61 28.59 14.15
C ARG A 119 -8.68 29.68 14.20
N ILE A 120 -9.09 30.04 15.41
CA ILE A 120 -9.99 31.17 15.63
C ILE A 120 -9.24 32.44 15.18
N PRO A 121 -9.83 33.30 14.34
CA PRO A 121 -9.20 34.55 13.94
C PRO A 121 -8.92 35.42 15.17
N ARG A 122 -7.70 35.93 15.29
CA ARG A 122 -7.34 36.91 16.32
C ARG A 122 -7.57 38.30 15.74
N THR A 123 -8.43 39.09 16.37
CA THR A 123 -8.48 40.54 16.14
C THR A 123 -7.27 41.18 16.82
N VAL A 124 -6.50 41.96 16.06
CA VAL A 124 -5.43 42.80 16.62
C VAL A 124 -6.08 44.11 17.08
N THR A 125 -5.98 44.42 18.38
CA THR A 125 -6.36 45.71 18.95
C THR A 125 -5.13 46.59 19.14
#